data_AF-A0A7S2KFF2-F1
#
_entry.id   AF-A0A7S2KFF2-F1
#
_cell.length_a   1.000
_cell.length_b   1.000
_cell.length_c   1.000
_cell.angle_alpha   90.00
_cell.angle_beta   90.00
_cell.angle_gamma   90.00
#
_symmetry.space_group_name_H-M   'P 1'
#
loop_
_entity.id
_entity.type
_entity.pdbx_description
1 polymer ?
#
loop_
_entity_poly.entity_id
_entity_poly.type
_entity_poly.pdbx_seq_one_letter_code
_entity_poly.pdbx_strand_id
1 'polypeptide(L)'
;FGYHMPRSMGELDSLCSRYVAAAVAAPDVVQAPALPAASQLVASSSAELSTQSAGDACHSGKVGLMRMFAPQCFVPCMGSCSAVGKAVDAYFASGVSAAEQSVCRHKSSWACFVTPNHIGACQPLVKKAAKFGYHMPRSMGELDSLCSRYVAAAVAAPDVVQAPALPAASQLVASSSAELSTQSAGDACHSGKVGLMRMFAPQCFVPCMGSCSAVGKAVDAYFASGVSAAEQSVCRHKSSWACFVTPNHIGACQPLVKKAAKFGYHMPR
;
A
#
# COMPACT_ATOMS: atom_id res chain seq x y z
N PHE A 1 12.68 -20.29 6.07
CA PHE A 1 11.55 -19.54 6.67
C PHE A 1 10.70 -18.96 5.55
N GLY A 2 9.62 -19.64 5.16
CA GLY A 2 8.79 -19.21 4.02
C GLY A 2 7.32 -19.43 4.35
N TYR A 3 6.51 -18.38 4.21
CA TYR A 3 5.06 -18.48 4.29
C TYR A 3 4.55 -19.26 3.08
N HIS A 4 3.81 -20.34 3.32
CA HIS A 4 3.22 -21.18 2.28
C HIS A 4 1.79 -20.72 2.00
N MET A 5 1.57 -19.98 0.90
CA MET A 5 0.21 -19.70 0.45
C MET A 5 -0.43 -21.01 -0.03
N PRO A 6 -1.61 -21.41 0.51
CA PRO A 6 -2.28 -22.62 0.06
C PRO A 6 -2.61 -22.55 -1.43
N ARG A 7 -2.39 -23.65 -2.15
CA ARG A 7 -2.57 -23.80 -3.61
C ARG A 7 -3.90 -24.45 -3.97
N SER A 8 -4.63 -24.93 -2.96
CA SER A 8 -5.93 -25.55 -3.12
C SER A 8 -6.77 -25.33 -1.87
N MET A 9 -8.07 -25.56 -1.99
CA MET A 9 -8.95 -25.63 -0.84
C MET A 9 -8.52 -26.72 0.15
N GLY A 10 -8.08 -27.90 -0.34
CA GLY A 10 -7.61 -28.98 0.53
C GLY A 10 -6.35 -28.62 1.34
N GLU A 11 -5.42 -27.86 0.76
CA GLU A 11 -4.26 -27.33 1.47
C GLU A 11 -4.65 -26.23 2.47
N LEU A 12 -5.59 -25.35 2.10
CA LEU A 12 -6.12 -24.32 2.99
C LEU A 12 -6.84 -24.96 4.20
N ASP A 13 -7.65 -25.99 3.96
CA ASP A 13 -8.30 -26.79 4.98
C ASP A 13 -7.29 -27.47 5.90
N SER A 14 -6.27 -28.11 5.32
CA SER A 14 -5.23 -28.81 6.07
C SER A 14 -4.37 -27.84 6.91
N LEU A 15 -4.06 -26.66 6.37
CA LEU A 15 -3.33 -25.61 7.09
C LEU A 15 -4.16 -25.11 8.29
N CYS A 16 -5.44 -24.82 8.08
CA CYS A 16 -6.30 -24.33 9.15
C CYS A 16 -6.67 -25.38 10.18
N SER A 17 -6.84 -26.65 9.79
CA SER A 17 -7.05 -27.74 10.73
C SER A 17 -5.84 -27.95 11.65
N ARG A 18 -4.61 -27.84 11.13
CA ARG A 18 -3.38 -27.87 11.95
C ARG A 18 -3.31 -26.68 12.90
N TYR A 19 -3.72 -25.49 12.45
CA TYR A 19 -3.75 -24.32 13.31
C TYR A 19 -4.77 -24.46 14.46
N VAL A 20 -5.98 -24.94 14.16
CA VAL A 20 -7.00 -25.19 15.18
C VAL A 20 -6.50 -26.24 16.18
N ALA A 21 -5.88 -27.33 15.71
CA ALA A 21 -5.28 -28.35 16.57
C ALA A 21 -4.14 -27.81 17.45
N ALA A 22 -3.31 -26.88 16.95
CA ALA A 22 -2.26 -26.23 17.73
C ALA A 22 -2.83 -25.26 18.78
N ALA A 23 -3.96 -24.61 18.49
CA ALA A 23 -4.65 -23.72 19.43
C ALA A 23 -5.34 -24.47 20.58
N VAL A 24 -5.86 -25.69 20.35
CA VAL A 24 -6.40 -26.56 21.43
C VAL A 24 -5.32 -27.33 22.19
N ALA A 25 -4.10 -27.43 21.66
CA ALA A 25 -2.97 -28.08 22.35
C ALA A 25 -2.19 -27.14 23.29
N ALA A 26 -2.50 -25.84 23.31
CA ALA A 26 -1.97 -24.90 24.29
C ALA A 26 -2.92 -24.85 25.50
N PRO A 27 -2.52 -25.36 26.69
CA PRO A 27 -3.33 -25.16 27.88
C PRO A 27 -3.34 -23.67 28.24
N ASP A 28 -4.56 -23.19 28.54
CA ASP A 28 -4.93 -21.93 29.19
C ASP A 28 -3.80 -21.15 29.88
N VAL A 29 -3.39 -20.02 29.28
CA VAL A 29 -2.94 -18.84 30.03
C VAL A 29 -3.45 -17.59 29.32
N VAL A 30 -4.77 -17.41 29.31
CA VAL A 30 -5.35 -16.06 29.15
C VAL A 30 -5.58 -15.50 30.54
N GLN A 31 -4.52 -14.96 31.13
CA GLN A 31 -4.63 -14.14 32.32
C GLN A 31 -4.39 -12.69 31.90
N ALA A 32 -5.50 -11.99 31.66
CA ALA A 32 -5.48 -10.54 31.56
C ALA A 32 -5.20 -9.96 32.96
N PRO A 33 -4.19 -9.09 33.15
CA PRO A 33 -4.17 -8.24 34.32
C PRO A 33 -5.14 -7.08 34.08
N ALA A 34 -6.18 -7.01 34.91
CA ALA A 34 -6.90 -5.79 35.18
C ALA A 34 -5.95 -4.80 35.87
N LEU A 35 -5.94 -3.54 35.43
CA LEU A 35 -5.33 -2.43 36.17
C LEU A 35 -6.36 -1.31 36.37
N PRO A 36 -6.28 -0.60 37.52
CA PRO A 36 -7.36 0.22 38.04
C PRO A 36 -7.36 1.64 37.47
N ALA A 37 -8.53 2.27 37.59
CA ALA A 37 -8.74 3.68 37.37
C ALA A 37 -8.04 4.53 38.45
N ALA A 38 -7.33 5.58 38.04
CA ALA A 38 -7.07 6.76 38.86
C ALA A 38 -6.88 7.99 37.97
N SER A 39 -7.69 9.01 38.23
CA SER A 39 -7.59 10.37 37.66
C SER A 39 -6.34 11.09 38.16
N GLN A 40 -5.74 11.94 37.32
CA GLN A 40 -5.65 13.39 37.59
C GLN A 40 -5.08 14.18 36.40
N LEU A 41 -5.54 15.42 36.32
CA LEU A 41 -5.33 16.44 35.29
C LEU A 41 -3.95 17.10 35.37
N VAL A 42 -3.36 17.46 34.23
CA VAL A 42 -2.74 18.79 34.01
C VAL A 42 -2.92 19.20 32.55
N ALA A 43 -3.09 20.51 32.36
CA ALA A 43 -3.51 21.17 31.13
C ALA A 43 -2.34 21.60 30.21
N SER A 44 -2.74 21.93 28.98
CA SER A 44 -2.19 22.95 28.07
C SER A 44 -1.14 22.56 27.03
N SER A 45 -1.57 22.70 25.77
CA SER A 45 -0.87 23.22 24.58
C SER A 45 0.43 22.51 24.15
N SER A 46 0.53 21.94 22.96
CA SER A 46 0.63 22.72 21.71
C SER A 46 0.51 21.79 20.50
N ALA A 47 0.17 22.35 19.35
CA ALA A 47 0.06 21.65 18.08
C ALA A 47 1.33 20.87 17.71
N GLU A 48 1.27 19.54 17.80
CA GLU A 48 2.25 18.66 17.17
C GLU A 48 1.87 18.54 15.69
N LEU A 49 2.48 19.40 14.88
CA LEU A 49 2.60 19.19 13.45
C LEU A 49 3.19 17.80 13.26
N SER A 50 2.42 16.85 12.70
CA SER A 50 2.85 15.49 12.38
C SER A 50 4.06 15.51 11.45
N THR A 51 5.23 15.70 12.03
CA THR A 51 6.51 15.52 11.37
C THR A 51 6.80 14.04 11.47
N GLN A 52 6.09 13.25 10.65
CA GLN A 52 6.58 11.92 10.31
C GLN A 52 8.02 12.11 9.87
N SER A 53 8.96 11.60 10.67
CA SER A 53 10.38 11.70 10.37
C SER A 53 10.60 11.25 8.93
N ALA A 54 11.18 12.10 8.10
CA ALA A 54 11.42 11.80 6.69
C ALA A 54 12.22 10.49 6.51
N GLY A 55 12.97 10.08 7.54
CA GLY A 55 13.64 8.78 7.62
C GLY A 55 12.67 7.59 7.57
N ASP A 56 11.59 7.60 8.35
CA ASP A 56 10.66 6.47 8.46
C ASP A 56 9.93 6.19 7.14
N ALA A 57 9.66 7.23 6.36
CA ALA A 57 9.03 7.09 5.04
C ALA A 57 9.87 6.22 4.10
N CYS A 58 11.21 6.33 4.11
CA CYS A 58 12.07 5.53 3.25
C CYS A 58 12.18 4.05 3.65
N HIS A 59 11.79 3.72 4.87
CA HIS A 59 11.99 2.39 5.46
C HIS A 59 10.70 1.58 5.51
N SER A 60 9.56 2.21 5.28
CA SER A 60 8.24 1.60 5.43
C SER A 60 7.36 1.80 4.19
N GLY A 61 6.24 1.08 4.14
CA GLY A 61 5.23 1.24 3.09
C GLY A 61 5.76 1.04 1.66
N LYS A 62 5.16 1.75 0.70
CA LYS A 62 5.49 1.61 -0.73
C LYS A 62 6.87 2.17 -1.07
N VAL A 63 7.35 3.18 -0.33
CA VAL A 63 8.66 3.79 -0.56
C VAL A 63 9.79 2.89 -0.08
N GLY A 64 9.61 2.19 1.05
CA GLY A 64 10.53 1.13 1.48
C GLY A 64 10.75 0.07 0.41
N LEU A 65 9.70 -0.28 -0.35
CA LEU A 65 9.85 -1.18 -1.51
C LEU A 65 10.62 -0.54 -2.66
N MET A 66 10.35 0.72 -3.01
CA MET A 66 11.12 1.42 -4.05
C MET A 66 12.60 1.45 -3.69
N ARG A 67 12.90 1.67 -2.41
CA ARG A 67 14.25 1.56 -1.86
C ARG A 67 14.84 0.17 -1.96
N MET A 68 14.08 -0.91 -1.75
CA MET A 68 14.59 -2.26 -1.98
C MET A 68 15.08 -2.49 -3.43
N PHE A 69 14.46 -1.83 -4.42
CA PHE A 69 14.91 -1.96 -5.81
C PHE A 69 16.17 -1.16 -6.13
N ALA A 70 16.39 -0.05 -5.43
CA ALA A 70 17.54 0.82 -5.66
C ALA A 70 18.02 1.42 -4.32
N PRO A 71 18.58 0.63 -3.39
CA PRO A 71 18.87 1.13 -2.05
C PRO A 71 19.84 2.31 -2.07
N GLN A 72 20.84 2.25 -2.96
CA GLN A 72 21.83 3.30 -3.17
C GLN A 72 21.24 4.59 -3.77
N CYS A 73 20.06 4.53 -4.42
CA CYS A 73 19.35 5.73 -4.88
C CYS A 73 18.77 6.55 -3.72
N PHE A 74 18.35 5.88 -2.64
CA PHE A 74 17.67 6.53 -1.53
C PHE A 74 18.60 6.96 -0.40
N VAL A 75 19.78 6.34 -0.26
CA VAL A 75 20.78 6.72 0.75
C VAL A 75 21.09 8.22 0.75
N PRO A 76 21.43 8.86 -0.40
CA PRO A 76 21.69 10.30 -0.40
C PRO A 76 20.42 11.17 -0.36
N CYS A 77 19.24 10.57 -0.53
CA CYS A 77 17.97 11.27 -0.75
C CYS A 77 16.91 10.94 0.32
N MET A 78 17.32 10.60 1.54
CA MET A 78 16.40 10.19 2.60
C MET A 78 15.37 11.27 2.95
N GLY A 79 15.76 12.55 2.90
CA GLY A 79 14.83 13.68 3.10
C GLY A 79 13.72 13.79 2.05
N SER A 80 13.85 13.10 0.90
CA SER A 80 12.91 13.18 -0.21
C SER A 80 11.93 12.01 -0.30
N CYS A 81 11.97 11.06 0.64
CA CYS A 81 11.15 9.85 0.57
C CYS A 81 9.65 10.09 0.66
N SER A 82 9.22 11.11 1.41
CA SER A 82 7.80 11.49 1.47
C SER A 82 7.26 11.90 0.09
N ALA A 83 8.06 12.61 -0.72
CA ALA A 83 7.68 13.00 -2.08
C ALA A 83 7.56 11.80 -3.02
N VAL A 84 8.43 10.79 -2.86
CA VAL A 84 8.29 9.51 -3.58
C VAL A 84 7.01 8.80 -3.18
N GLY A 85 6.70 8.77 -1.88
CA GLY A 85 5.46 8.18 -1.35
C GLY A 85 4.22 8.81 -1.98
N LYS A 86 4.14 10.14 -1.97
CA LYS A 86 3.02 10.88 -2.57
C LYS A 86 2.84 10.60 -4.06
N ALA A 87 3.92 10.54 -4.82
CA ALA A 87 3.85 10.22 -6.25
C ALA A 87 3.40 8.78 -6.50
N VAL A 88 3.88 7.84 -5.68
CA VAL A 88 3.46 6.44 -5.76
C VAL A 88 1.99 6.31 -5.38
N ASP A 89 1.52 6.99 -4.34
CA ASP A 89 0.10 6.96 -3.96
C ASP A 89 -0.79 7.57 -5.04
N ALA A 90 -0.40 8.70 -5.62
CA ALA A 90 -1.10 9.31 -6.75
C ALA A 90 -1.14 8.38 -7.98
N TYR A 91 -0.04 7.67 -8.27
CA TYR A 91 -0.01 6.66 -9.32
C TYR A 91 -1.05 5.55 -9.08
N PHE A 92 -1.13 5.03 -7.86
CA PHE A 92 -2.08 3.95 -7.54
C PHE A 92 -3.53 4.44 -7.52
N ALA A 93 -3.77 5.69 -7.14
CA ALA A 93 -5.10 6.27 -7.12
C ALA A 93 -5.64 6.63 -8.51
N SER A 94 -4.80 7.19 -9.38
CA SER A 94 -5.27 7.81 -10.63
C SER A 94 -4.29 7.72 -11.81
N GLY A 95 -3.29 6.84 -11.72
CA GLY A 95 -2.39 6.51 -12.82
C GLY A 95 -1.24 7.50 -13.04
N VAL A 96 -0.59 7.36 -14.20
CA VAL A 96 0.67 8.06 -14.55
C VAL A 96 0.54 9.59 -14.45
N SER A 97 -0.55 10.16 -14.97
CA SER A 97 -0.76 11.62 -14.96
C SER A 97 -0.79 12.19 -13.54
N ALA A 98 -1.48 11.52 -12.62
CA ALA A 98 -1.52 11.95 -11.22
C ALA A 98 -0.16 11.80 -10.52
N ALA A 99 0.59 10.74 -10.83
CA ALA A 99 1.95 10.54 -10.32
C ALA A 99 2.87 11.68 -10.77
N GLU A 100 2.83 12.02 -12.05
CA GLU A 100 3.57 13.12 -12.66
C GLU A 100 3.19 14.48 -12.05
N GLN A 101 1.89 14.73 -11.85
CA GLN A 101 1.43 15.94 -11.17
C GLN A 101 1.97 16.03 -9.73
N SER A 102 1.98 14.91 -9.00
CA SER A 102 2.57 14.85 -7.66
C SER A 102 4.08 15.08 -7.69
N VAL A 103 4.80 14.55 -8.67
CA VAL A 103 6.24 14.83 -8.87
C VAL A 103 6.47 16.32 -9.04
N CYS A 104 5.64 16.99 -9.83
CA CYS A 104 5.77 18.43 -10.06
C CYS A 104 5.41 19.29 -8.86
N ARG A 105 4.41 18.89 -8.06
CA ARG A 105 4.12 19.53 -6.77
C ARG A 105 5.27 19.41 -5.77
N HIS A 106 6.10 18.38 -5.91
CA HIS A 106 7.23 18.08 -5.02
C HIS A 106 8.59 18.13 -5.74
N LYS A 107 8.69 18.96 -6.79
CA LYS A 107 9.84 18.99 -7.72
C LYS A 107 11.20 19.11 -7.02
N SER A 108 11.30 19.98 -6.01
CA SER A 108 12.54 20.17 -5.24
C SER A 108 13.01 18.90 -4.53
N SER A 109 12.10 18.11 -3.98
CA SER A 109 12.43 16.81 -3.39
C SER A 109 12.88 15.80 -4.44
N TRP A 110 12.30 15.85 -5.65
CA TRP A 110 12.69 14.97 -6.76
C TRP A 110 14.05 15.30 -7.36
N ALA A 111 14.53 16.54 -7.23
CA ALA A 111 15.84 16.99 -7.71
C ALA A 111 16.99 16.09 -7.20
N CYS A 112 16.91 15.62 -5.94
CA CYS A 112 17.94 14.75 -5.36
C CYS A 112 18.16 13.47 -6.18
N PHE A 113 17.08 12.84 -6.66
CA PHE A 113 17.15 11.55 -7.38
C PHE A 113 17.66 11.69 -8.83
N VAL A 114 17.58 12.90 -9.39
CA VAL A 114 17.90 13.16 -10.80
C VAL A 114 19.16 14.02 -10.98
N THR A 115 19.80 14.39 -9.87
CA THR A 115 21.09 15.07 -9.87
C THR A 115 22.18 14.14 -10.41
N PRO A 116 23.15 14.65 -11.20
CA PRO A 116 24.17 13.82 -11.87
C PRO A 116 24.90 12.84 -10.94
N ASN A 117 25.21 13.24 -9.70
CA ASN A 117 25.92 12.40 -8.74
C ASN A 117 25.08 11.25 -8.18
N HIS A 118 23.75 11.29 -8.28
CA HIS A 118 22.85 10.29 -7.67
C HIS A 118 22.11 9.43 -8.70
N ILE A 119 21.82 9.97 -9.90
CA ILE A 119 20.97 9.29 -10.88
C ILE A 119 21.51 7.91 -11.31
N GLY A 120 22.83 7.72 -11.32
CA GLY A 120 23.44 6.43 -11.63
C GLY A 120 22.94 5.32 -10.68
N ALA A 121 22.85 5.61 -9.39
CA ALA A 121 22.33 4.70 -8.37
C ALA A 121 20.81 4.47 -8.49
N CYS A 122 20.09 5.40 -9.13
CA CYS A 122 18.64 5.35 -9.36
C CYS A 122 18.23 4.57 -10.62
N GLN A 123 19.17 4.16 -11.47
CA GLN A 123 18.89 3.40 -12.70
C GLN A 123 18.01 2.14 -12.50
N PRO A 124 18.19 1.33 -11.44
CA PRO A 124 17.31 0.20 -11.20
C PRO A 124 15.85 0.62 -10.97
N LEU A 125 15.63 1.73 -10.28
CA LEU A 125 14.30 2.29 -10.04
C LEU A 125 13.70 2.86 -11.32
N VAL A 126 14.47 3.60 -12.12
CA VAL A 126 14.06 4.13 -13.44
C VAL A 126 13.59 3.00 -14.36
N LYS A 127 14.37 1.91 -14.44
CA LYS A 127 13.99 0.72 -15.23
C LYS A 127 12.74 0.05 -14.69
N LYS A 128 12.55 0.07 -13.37
CA LYS A 128 11.39 -0.54 -12.72
C LYS A 128 10.12 0.27 -12.98
N ALA A 129 10.21 1.59 -12.84
CA ALA A 129 9.17 2.56 -13.19
C ALA A 129 8.70 2.42 -14.64
N ALA A 130 9.64 2.29 -15.59
CA ALA A 130 9.32 2.12 -17.00
C ALA A 130 8.45 0.88 -17.28
N LYS A 131 8.66 -0.22 -16.52
CA LYS A 131 7.82 -1.43 -16.62
C LYS A 131 6.38 -1.21 -16.16
N PHE A 132 6.12 -0.12 -15.44
CA PHE A 132 4.79 0.29 -14.99
C PHE A 132 4.23 1.45 -15.83
N GLY A 133 4.83 1.74 -16.98
CA GLY A 133 4.40 2.82 -17.88
C GLY A 133 4.73 4.22 -17.37
N TYR A 134 5.48 4.36 -16.27
CA TYR A 134 5.93 5.65 -15.75
C TYR A 134 7.35 5.95 -16.24
N HIS A 135 7.52 7.05 -16.97
CA HIS A 135 8.85 7.50 -17.39
C HIS A 135 9.47 8.41 -16.33
N MET A 136 10.20 7.82 -15.39
CA MET A 136 10.90 8.58 -14.35
C MET A 136 11.96 9.51 -14.98
N PRO A 137 11.96 10.81 -14.63
CA PRO A 137 12.97 11.75 -15.13
C PRO A 137 14.38 11.29 -14.75
N ARG A 138 15.34 11.48 -15.67
CA ARG A 138 16.73 11.06 -15.50
C ARG A 138 17.70 12.23 -15.34
N SER A 139 17.20 13.44 -15.38
CA SER A 139 17.98 14.65 -15.22
C SER A 139 17.09 15.78 -14.71
N MET A 140 17.71 16.86 -14.24
CA MET A 140 17.00 18.10 -13.95
C MET A 140 16.25 18.62 -15.18
N GLY A 141 16.86 18.58 -16.38
CA GLY A 141 16.21 19.03 -17.60
C GLY A 141 14.98 18.21 -17.99
N GLU A 142 15.01 16.89 -17.78
CA GLU A 142 13.82 16.04 -17.98
C GLU A 142 12.74 16.32 -16.93
N LEU A 143 13.13 16.56 -15.67
CA LEU A 143 12.21 16.92 -14.59
C LEU A 143 11.56 18.30 -14.84
N ASP A 144 12.33 19.26 -15.34
CA ASP A 144 11.85 20.58 -15.74
C ASP A 144 10.86 20.48 -16.90
N SER A 145 11.23 19.74 -17.94
CA SER A 145 10.38 19.50 -19.12
C SER A 145 9.08 18.77 -18.75
N LEU A 146 9.19 17.78 -17.85
CA LEU A 146 8.03 17.12 -17.25
C LEU A 146 7.11 18.14 -16.60
N CYS A 147 7.60 19.06 -15.79
CA CYS A 147 6.73 19.96 -15.05
C CYS A 147 6.23 21.17 -15.84
N SER A 148 6.99 21.65 -16.82
CA SER A 148 6.54 22.73 -17.71
C SER A 148 5.31 22.32 -18.52
N ARG A 149 5.16 21.04 -18.89
CA ARG A 149 3.95 20.56 -19.59
C ARG A 149 2.70 20.58 -18.72
N TYR A 150 2.84 20.38 -17.40
CA TYR A 150 1.72 20.48 -16.46
C TYR A 150 1.34 21.92 -16.15
N VAL A 151 2.31 22.82 -16.08
CA VAL A 151 2.03 24.26 -15.95
C VAL A 151 1.29 24.73 -17.21
N ALA A 152 1.81 24.44 -18.40
CA ALA A 152 1.17 24.81 -19.67
C ALA A 152 -0.26 24.23 -19.81
N ALA A 153 -0.48 22.97 -19.39
CA ALA A 153 -1.82 22.37 -19.38
C ALA A 153 -2.79 23.01 -18.38
N ALA A 154 -2.28 23.52 -17.24
CA ALA A 154 -3.08 24.23 -16.25
C ALA A 154 -3.46 25.66 -16.71
N VAL A 155 -2.62 26.33 -17.51
CA VAL A 155 -2.94 27.65 -18.09
C VAL A 155 -3.80 27.56 -19.37
N ALA A 156 -3.96 26.36 -19.93
CA ALA A 156 -4.82 26.11 -21.09
C ALA A 156 -6.26 25.69 -20.71
N ALA A 157 -6.57 25.60 -19.41
CA ALA A 157 -7.95 25.49 -18.95
C ALA A 157 -8.61 26.88 -19.01
N PRO A 158 -9.70 27.09 -19.78
CA PRO A 158 -10.37 28.38 -19.80
C PRO A 158 -10.92 28.71 -18.42
N ASP A 159 -10.61 29.94 -18.00
CA ASP A 159 -11.17 30.67 -16.88
C ASP A 159 -12.70 30.66 -16.97
N VAL A 160 -13.37 30.04 -15.99
CA VAL A 160 -14.79 30.27 -15.74
C VAL A 160 -14.97 30.63 -14.28
N VAL A 161 -14.57 31.85 -13.94
CA VAL A 161 -15.16 32.56 -12.82
C VAL A 161 -16.60 32.90 -13.19
N GLN A 162 -17.58 32.20 -12.60
CA GLN A 162 -18.73 32.89 -12.00
C GLN A 162 -19.58 31.97 -11.15
N ALA A 163 -19.67 32.33 -9.86
CA ALA A 163 -20.82 32.01 -9.04
C ALA A 163 -22.06 32.72 -9.58
N PRO A 164 -23.23 32.08 -9.42
CA PRO A 164 -24.34 32.83 -8.86
C PRO A 164 -25.00 32.12 -7.69
N ALA A 165 -25.65 32.96 -6.88
CA ALA A 165 -26.37 32.66 -5.67
C ALA A 165 -27.54 31.67 -5.86
N LEU A 166 -27.84 30.98 -4.76
CA LEU A 166 -29.02 30.14 -4.52
C LEU A 166 -30.35 30.89 -4.74
N PRO A 167 -31.44 30.14 -4.92
CA PRO A 167 -32.47 30.22 -3.88
C PRO A 167 -32.80 28.85 -3.26
N ALA A 168 -33.28 28.94 -2.03
CA ALA A 168 -33.71 27.87 -1.16
C ALA A 168 -34.98 27.15 -1.67
N ALA A 169 -35.06 25.84 -1.44
CA ALA A 169 -36.27 25.18 -0.94
C ALA A 169 -35.96 23.74 -0.48
N SER A 170 -36.22 23.53 0.81
CA SER A 170 -36.60 22.31 1.53
C SER A 170 -36.74 21.00 0.75
N GLN A 171 -36.13 19.92 1.25
CA GLN A 171 -36.89 18.89 1.96
C GLN A 171 -35.99 17.94 2.76
N LEU A 172 -36.53 17.57 3.92
CA LEU A 172 -36.00 16.70 4.94
C LEU A 172 -36.05 15.24 4.49
N VAL A 173 -35.03 14.44 4.82
CA VAL A 173 -35.25 13.15 5.49
C VAL A 173 -34.15 12.87 6.50
N ALA A 174 -34.60 12.22 7.56
CA ALA A 174 -33.96 12.03 8.85
C ALA A 174 -32.69 11.17 8.81
N SER A 175 -31.87 11.48 9.82
CA SER A 175 -30.82 10.69 10.44
C SER A 175 -31.03 9.19 10.39
N SER A 176 -29.94 8.46 10.13
CA SER A 176 -29.57 7.27 10.91
C SER A 176 -28.06 7.05 10.84
N SER A 177 -27.45 7.16 12.02
CA SER A 177 -26.42 6.27 12.57
C SER A 177 -25.04 6.22 11.90
N ALA A 178 -24.05 6.49 12.76
CA ALA A 178 -22.62 6.31 12.54
C ALA A 178 -22.26 5.03 11.79
N GLU A 179 -21.75 5.18 10.57
CA GLU A 179 -21.01 4.14 9.88
C GLU A 179 -19.55 4.22 10.35
N LEU A 180 -19.26 3.33 11.30
CA LEU A 180 -17.94 2.79 11.60
C LEU A 180 -17.19 2.52 10.30
N SER A 181 -15.89 2.85 10.27
CA SER A 181 -14.99 2.74 9.12
C SER A 181 -15.02 1.37 8.41
N THR A 182 -15.98 1.15 7.52
CA THR A 182 -15.92 0.15 6.46
C THR A 182 -15.08 0.74 5.34
N GLN A 183 -13.76 0.61 5.48
CA GLN A 183 -12.88 0.64 4.30
C GLN A 183 -13.45 -0.38 3.31
N SER A 184 -13.98 0.12 2.19
CA SER A 184 -14.64 -0.69 1.18
C SER A 184 -13.66 -1.77 0.71
N ALA A 185 -14.13 -3.01 0.58
CA ALA A 185 -13.31 -4.14 0.13
C ALA A 185 -12.64 -3.88 -1.24
N GLY A 186 -13.22 -2.99 -2.05
CA GLY A 186 -12.63 -2.50 -3.30
C GLY A 186 -11.35 -1.69 -3.10
N ASP A 187 -11.31 -0.79 -2.11
CA ASP A 187 -10.16 0.11 -1.89
C ASP A 187 -8.89 -0.65 -1.49
N ALA A 188 -9.03 -1.77 -0.75
CA ALA A 188 -7.91 -2.61 -0.37
C ALA A 188 -7.18 -3.18 -1.60
N CYS A 189 -7.91 -3.60 -2.65
CA CYS A 189 -7.29 -4.11 -3.87
C CYS A 189 -6.61 -3.03 -4.73
N HIS A 190 -6.89 -1.76 -4.48
CA HIS A 190 -6.40 -0.64 -5.26
C HIS A 190 -5.32 0.17 -4.52
N SER A 191 -5.13 -0.09 -3.23
CA SER A 191 -4.21 0.66 -2.37
C SER A 191 -3.32 -0.25 -1.51
N GLY A 192 -2.38 0.35 -0.78
CA GLY A 192 -1.52 -0.37 0.17
C GLY A 192 -0.71 -1.53 -0.43
N LYS A 193 -0.43 -2.54 0.41
CA LYS A 193 0.36 -3.73 0.04
C LYS A 193 -0.42 -4.70 -0.86
N VAL A 194 -1.75 -4.72 -0.76
CA VAL A 194 -2.61 -5.62 -1.57
C VAL A 194 -2.75 -5.08 -2.99
N GLY A 195 -2.89 -3.77 -3.18
CA GLY A 195 -2.83 -3.14 -4.51
C GLY A 195 -1.50 -3.40 -5.22
N LEU A 196 -0.39 -3.47 -4.46
CA LEU A 196 0.90 -3.89 -5.00
C LEU A 196 0.91 -5.38 -5.42
N MET A 197 0.33 -6.28 -4.62
CA MET A 197 0.20 -7.68 -5.02
C MET A 197 -0.67 -7.81 -6.28
N ARG A 198 -1.79 -7.09 -6.36
CA ARG A 198 -2.62 -7.03 -7.57
C ARG A 198 -1.85 -6.54 -8.78
N MET A 199 -0.97 -5.56 -8.61
CA MET A 199 -0.12 -5.10 -9.72
C MET A 199 0.78 -6.21 -10.28
N PHE A 200 1.24 -7.17 -9.46
CA PHE A 200 2.06 -8.30 -9.94
C PHE A 200 1.25 -9.46 -10.51
N ALA A 201 -0.02 -9.60 -10.13
CA ALA A 201 -0.92 -10.61 -10.67
C ALA A 201 -2.35 -10.04 -10.76
N PRO A 202 -2.65 -9.16 -11.73
CA PRO A 202 -3.95 -8.51 -11.79
C PRO A 202 -5.08 -9.52 -11.94
N GLN A 203 -4.84 -10.57 -12.74
CA GLN A 203 -5.78 -11.66 -12.97
C GLN A 203 -6.04 -12.52 -11.72
N CYS A 204 -5.17 -12.48 -10.70
CA CYS A 204 -5.41 -13.14 -9.42
C CYS A 204 -6.43 -12.39 -8.56
N PHE A 205 -6.50 -11.06 -8.67
CA PHE A 205 -7.29 -10.21 -7.78
C PHE A 205 -8.57 -9.66 -8.40
N VAL A 206 -8.62 -9.46 -9.73
CA VAL A 206 -9.84 -9.02 -10.43
C VAL A 206 -11.07 -9.88 -10.09
N PRO A 207 -11.02 -11.23 -10.10
CA PRO A 207 -12.19 -12.04 -9.75
C PRO A 207 -12.46 -12.10 -8.23
N CYS A 208 -11.53 -11.62 -7.40
CA CYS A 208 -11.54 -11.77 -5.95
C CYS A 208 -11.55 -10.42 -5.20
N MET A 209 -12.16 -9.39 -5.80
CA MET A 209 -12.14 -8.03 -5.26
C MET A 209 -12.70 -7.93 -3.83
N GLY A 210 -13.76 -8.69 -3.52
CA GLY A 210 -14.35 -8.75 -2.18
C GLY A 210 -13.44 -9.37 -1.11
N SER A 211 -12.35 -10.03 -1.51
CA SER A 211 -11.45 -10.77 -0.62
C SER A 211 -10.14 -10.04 -0.32
N CYS A 212 -9.90 -8.86 -0.90
CA CYS A 212 -8.63 -8.16 -0.76
C CYS A 212 -8.30 -7.70 0.65
N SER A 213 -9.30 -7.36 1.47
CA SER A 213 -9.09 -7.00 2.87
C SER A 213 -8.48 -8.15 3.68
N ALA A 214 -8.87 -9.39 3.39
CA ALA A 214 -8.31 -10.59 4.02
C ALA A 214 -6.84 -10.82 3.62
N VAL A 215 -6.49 -10.51 2.37
CA VAL A 215 -5.08 -10.53 1.91
C VAL A 215 -4.28 -9.48 2.66
N GLY A 216 -4.83 -8.27 2.82
CA GLY A 216 -4.18 -7.18 3.56
C GLY A 216 -3.87 -7.56 4.99
N LYS A 217 -4.87 -8.10 5.71
CA LYS A 217 -4.71 -8.56 7.09
C LYS A 217 -3.64 -9.63 7.25
N ALA A 218 -3.56 -10.60 6.32
CA ALA A 218 -2.53 -11.63 6.40
C ALA A 218 -1.13 -11.07 6.13
N VAL A 219 -1.02 -10.13 5.19
CA VAL A 219 0.24 -9.45 4.90
C VAL A 219 0.67 -8.60 6.11
N ASP A 220 -0.24 -7.88 6.76
CA ASP A 220 0.10 -7.09 7.95
C ASP A 220 0.50 -7.97 9.13
N ALA A 221 -0.22 -9.07 9.37
CA ALA A 221 0.14 -10.05 10.38
C ALA A 221 1.52 -10.69 10.11
N TYR A 222 1.83 -10.96 8.84
CA TYR A 222 3.16 -11.42 8.44
C TYR A 222 4.26 -10.44 8.83
N PHE A 223 4.08 -9.16 8.50
CA PHE A 223 5.08 -8.14 8.81
C PHE A 223 5.19 -7.84 10.31
N ALA A 224 4.10 -8.00 11.07
CA ALA A 224 4.09 -7.77 12.51
C ALA A 224 4.75 -8.92 13.29
N SER A 225 4.42 -10.16 12.95
CA SER A 225 4.72 -11.33 13.80
C SER A 225 5.13 -12.58 13.02
N GLY A 226 5.46 -12.44 11.75
CA GLY A 226 6.00 -13.52 10.92
C GLY A 226 4.95 -14.51 10.41
N VAL A 227 5.44 -15.66 9.92
CA VAL A 227 4.67 -16.65 9.16
C VAL A 227 3.45 -17.16 9.94
N SER A 228 3.63 -17.52 11.20
CA SER A 228 2.55 -18.10 12.01
C SER A 228 1.38 -17.13 12.21
N ALA A 229 1.65 -15.83 12.34
CA ALA A 229 0.60 -14.81 12.43
C ALA A 229 -0.11 -14.58 11.09
N ALA A 230 0.60 -14.71 9.97
CA ALA A 230 0.00 -14.66 8.65
C ALA A 230 -0.96 -15.84 8.43
N GLU A 231 -0.53 -17.06 8.77
CA GLU A 231 -1.34 -18.28 8.70
C GLU A 231 -2.59 -18.17 9.59
N GLN A 232 -2.44 -17.62 10.79
CA GLN A 232 -3.55 -17.29 11.68
C GLN A 232 -4.58 -16.38 11.01
N SER A 233 -4.12 -15.29 10.41
CA SER A 233 -4.99 -14.35 9.72
C SER A 233 -5.69 -15.00 8.52
N VAL A 234 -5.00 -15.86 7.76
CA VAL A 234 -5.60 -16.63 6.67
C VAL A 234 -6.75 -17.50 7.17
N CYS A 235 -6.54 -18.21 8.27
CA CYS A 235 -7.55 -19.10 8.82
C CYS A 235 -8.73 -18.36 9.47
N ARG A 236 -8.49 -17.22 10.11
CA ARG A 236 -9.56 -16.33 10.58
C ARG A 236 -10.42 -15.79 9.43
N HIS A 237 -9.87 -15.71 8.22
CA HIS A 237 -10.55 -15.20 7.02
C HIS A 237 -10.67 -16.24 5.90
N LYS A 238 -10.78 -17.53 6.27
CA LYS A 238 -10.72 -18.67 5.35
C LYS A 238 -11.68 -18.56 4.15
N SER A 239 -12.91 -18.12 4.38
CA SER A 239 -13.93 -17.92 3.32
C SER A 239 -13.51 -16.86 2.30
N SER A 240 -12.88 -15.77 2.75
CA SER A 240 -12.32 -14.76 1.85
C SER A 240 -11.13 -15.31 1.05
N TRP A 241 -10.31 -16.19 1.64
CA TRP A 241 -9.18 -16.82 0.94
C TRP A 241 -9.58 -17.86 -0.09
N ALA A 242 -10.77 -18.46 0.02
CA ALA A 242 -11.26 -19.47 -0.90
C ALA A 242 -11.16 -19.05 -2.36
N CYS A 243 -11.50 -17.79 -2.68
CA CYS A 243 -11.47 -17.27 -4.05
C CYS A 243 -10.09 -17.39 -4.73
N PHE A 244 -9.00 -17.18 -3.97
CA PHE A 244 -7.64 -17.19 -4.52
C PHE A 244 -7.08 -18.60 -4.71
N VAL A 245 -7.68 -19.60 -4.07
CA VAL A 245 -7.19 -20.99 -4.02
C VAL A 245 -8.12 -21.98 -4.69
N THR A 246 -9.20 -21.51 -5.31
CA THR A 246 -10.04 -22.36 -6.15
C THR A 246 -9.30 -22.79 -7.41
N PRO A 247 -9.59 -23.99 -7.94
CA PRO A 247 -8.90 -24.52 -9.13
C PRO A 247 -8.94 -23.57 -10.34
N ASN A 248 -10.06 -22.86 -10.51
CA ASN A 248 -10.28 -21.97 -11.63
C ASN A 248 -9.48 -20.65 -11.54
N HIS A 249 -9.02 -20.25 -10.33
CA HIS A 249 -8.39 -18.95 -10.12
C HIS A 249 -6.92 -19.02 -9.66
N ILE A 250 -6.49 -20.10 -8.99
CA ILE A 250 -5.13 -20.20 -8.44
C ILE A 250 -4.04 -20.10 -9.51
N GLY A 251 -4.31 -20.54 -10.74
CA GLY A 251 -3.40 -20.40 -11.88
C GLY A 251 -3.03 -18.93 -12.16
N ALA A 252 -3.97 -18.00 -11.98
CA ALA A 252 -3.75 -16.57 -12.16
C ALA A 252 -2.88 -15.95 -11.05
N CYS A 253 -2.76 -16.62 -9.90
CA CYS A 253 -1.95 -16.19 -8.75
C CYS A 253 -0.49 -16.67 -8.80
N GLN A 254 -0.13 -17.52 -9.77
CA GLN A 254 1.24 -18.04 -9.96
C GLN A 254 2.34 -16.95 -10.07
N PRO A 255 2.12 -15.78 -10.68
CA PRO A 255 3.14 -14.72 -10.71
C PRO A 255 3.53 -14.22 -9.32
N LEU A 256 2.59 -14.17 -8.36
CA LEU A 256 2.87 -13.80 -6.97
C LEU A 256 3.71 -14.86 -6.28
N VAL A 257 3.32 -16.13 -6.44
CA VAL A 257 4.02 -17.28 -5.89
C VAL A 257 5.48 -17.29 -6.33
N LYS A 258 5.72 -17.16 -7.63
CA LYS A 258 7.07 -17.11 -8.22
C LYS A 258 7.86 -15.88 -7.77
N LYS A 259 7.19 -14.75 -7.56
CA LYS A 259 7.85 -13.49 -7.19
C LYS A 259 8.21 -13.46 -5.70
N ALA A 260 7.37 -14.01 -4.84
CA ALA A 260 7.66 -14.20 -3.42
C ALA A 260 8.97 -14.99 -3.22
N ALA A 261 9.16 -16.08 -3.98
CA ALA A 261 10.40 -16.87 -3.97
C ALA A 261 11.67 -16.06 -4.24
N LYS A 262 11.60 -15.03 -5.10
CA LYS A 262 12.75 -14.16 -5.42
C LYS A 262 13.11 -13.16 -4.32
N PHE A 263 12.21 -12.92 -3.37
CA PHE A 263 12.45 -12.01 -2.24
C PHE A 263 12.79 -12.77 -0.94
N GLY A 264 13.26 -14.02 -1.05
CA GLY A 264 13.59 -14.86 0.11
C GLY A 264 12.40 -15.63 0.70
N TYR A 265 11.19 -15.45 0.15
CA TYR A 265 10.00 -16.19 0.57
C TYR A 265 9.89 -17.49 -0.25
N HIS A 266 10.67 -18.51 0.11
CA HIS A 266 10.60 -19.81 -0.56
C HIS A 266 9.23 -20.47 -0.31
N MET A 267 8.43 -20.62 -1.38
CA MET A 267 7.38 -21.63 -1.42
C MET A 267 8.03 -22.96 -1.85
N PRO A 268 7.95 -24.03 -1.04
CA PRO A 268 8.36 -25.37 -1.44
C PRO A 268 7.71 -25.78 -2.76
N ARG A 269 8.46 -26.48 -3.62
CA ARG A 269 7.98 -26.98 -4.90
C ARG A 269 6.83 -27.96 -4.70
#